data_AF-A0A9E5RBB4-F1
#
_entry.id   AF-A0A9E5RBB4-F1
#
_cell.length_a   1.000
_cell.length_b   1.000
_cell.length_c   1.000
_cell.angle_alpha   90.00
_cell.angle_beta   90.00
_cell.angle_gamma   90.00
#
_symmetry.space_group_name_H-M   'P 1'
#
loop_
_entity.id
_entity.type
_entity.pdbx_description
1 polymer ?
#
loop_
_entity_poly.entity_id
_entity_poly.type
_entity_poly.pdbx_seq_one_letter_code
_entity_poly.pdbx_strand_id
1 'polypeptide(L)'
;MLYKIPRVLVSGDTVSWIDRCAIIPQGRMVFEFFGLEQFQIEGIASNGAFTFTFNQQVKDGKYFWRQKEIDVDRSITVKSGTVIIRPKNLRLDAPQVTAREIADAIKKVILQKVTGGAVEEYRIGDRMLVNYSLEELSKLESIWAARAVREEGTLKENSYIGFGSSNRYGYF
;
A
#
# COMPACT_ATOMS: atom_id res chain seq x y z
N MET A 1 -25.26 -0.72 11.82
CA MET A 1 -24.18 -0.88 10.82
C MET A 1 -22.85 -0.95 11.55
N LEU A 2 -22.16 -2.10 11.50
CA LEU A 2 -20.90 -2.34 12.19
C LEU A 2 -19.74 -2.01 11.25
N TYR A 3 -19.22 -0.79 11.31
CA TYR A 3 -17.93 -0.49 10.71
C TYR A 3 -16.85 -1.11 11.60
N LYS A 4 -16.04 -2.00 11.00
CA LYS A 4 -15.06 -2.86 11.67
C LYS A 4 -13.70 -2.54 11.06
N ILE A 5 -12.67 -2.52 11.90
CA ILE A 5 -11.28 -2.57 11.45
C ILE A 5 -11.13 -3.57 10.28
N PRO A 6 -10.38 -3.22 9.21
CA PRO A 6 -10.09 -4.16 8.14
C PRO A 6 -9.51 -5.45 8.69
N ARG A 7 -10.01 -6.61 8.23
CA ARG A 7 -9.50 -7.92 8.68
C ARG A 7 -8.09 -8.21 8.18
N VAL A 8 -7.68 -7.49 7.13
CA VAL A 8 -6.36 -7.58 6.54
C VAL A 8 -5.81 -6.16 6.36
N LEU A 9 -4.58 -5.95 6.81
CA LEU A 9 -3.79 -4.74 6.58
C LEU A 9 -2.52 -5.12 5.82
N VAL A 10 -1.89 -4.15 5.17
CA VAL A 10 -0.63 -4.34 4.44
C VAL A 10 0.42 -3.45 5.09
N SER A 11 1.54 -4.04 5.50
CA SER A 11 2.63 -3.30 6.16
C SER A 11 3.12 -2.15 5.28
N GLY A 12 3.23 -0.94 5.85
CA GLY A 12 3.70 0.25 5.12
C GLY A 12 2.73 0.84 4.10
N ASP A 13 1.47 0.40 4.06
CA ASP A 13 0.39 1.09 3.34
C ASP A 13 -0.35 2.07 4.26
N THR A 14 -0.94 3.10 3.67
CA THR A 14 -1.83 4.03 4.38
C THR A 14 -3.27 3.55 4.23
N VAL A 15 -3.85 3.03 5.30
CA VAL A 15 -5.25 2.58 5.33
C VAL A 15 -5.98 3.36 6.41
N SER A 16 -7.06 4.04 6.03
CA SER A 16 -7.93 4.74 6.98
C SER A 16 -9.28 4.03 7.12
N TRP A 17 -9.79 3.92 8.34
CA TRP A 17 -11.16 3.46 8.59
C TRP A 17 -11.85 4.34 9.62
N ILE A 18 -13.17 4.37 9.53
CA ILE A 18 -14.02 5.16 10.42
C ILE A 18 -14.76 4.20 11.35
N ASP A 19 -14.65 4.41 12.66
CA ASP A 19 -15.52 3.77 13.64
C ASP A 19 -16.51 4.80 14.18
N ARG A 20 -17.81 4.50 14.03
CA ARG A 20 -18.88 5.30 14.63
C ARG A 20 -19.28 4.64 15.93
N CYS A 21 -18.96 5.29 17.04
CA CYS A 21 -19.53 4.89 18.32
C CYS A 21 -20.95 5.46 18.45
N ALA A 22 -21.86 4.65 19.01
CA ALA A 22 -23.21 5.11 19.34
C ALA A 22 -23.21 6.20 20.44
N ILE A 23 -22.15 6.21 21.26
CA ILE A 23 -21.88 7.21 22.28
C ILE A 23 -20.47 7.72 22.00
N ILE A 24 -20.32 9.02 21.71
CA ILE A 24 -18.98 9.62 21.57
C ILE A 24 -18.36 9.62 22.96
N PRO A 25 -17.29 8.86 23.19
CA PRO A 25 -16.61 8.90 24.46
C PRO A 25 -15.97 10.27 24.66
N GLN A 26 -15.99 10.74 25.90
CA GLN A 26 -15.39 12.03 26.26
C GLN A 26 -13.85 11.99 26.19
N GLY A 27 -13.27 10.79 26.13
CA GLY A 27 -11.84 10.55 26.02
C GLY A 27 -11.36 10.19 24.60
N ARG A 28 -10.13 9.70 24.53
CA ARG A 28 -9.49 9.24 23.27
C ARG A 28 -9.80 7.77 23.00
N MET A 29 -9.83 7.42 21.71
CA MET A 29 -10.01 6.05 21.26
C MET A 29 -8.70 5.52 20.68
N VAL A 30 -8.25 4.35 21.13
CA VAL A 30 -6.97 3.75 20.72
C VAL A 30 -7.19 2.32 20.28
N PHE A 31 -6.59 1.92 19.15
CA PHE A 31 -6.38 0.52 18.81
C PHE A 31 -4.98 0.10 19.26
N GLU A 32 -4.90 -0.88 20.13
CA GLU A 32 -3.66 -1.54 20.49
C GLU A 32 -3.56 -2.88 19.75
N PHE A 33 -2.39 -3.15 19.17
CA PHE A 33 -2.07 -4.37 18.45
C PHE A 33 -0.98 -5.15 19.20
N PHE A 34 -1.15 -6.47 19.25
CA PHE A 34 -0.27 -7.39 19.97
C PHE A 34 -0.01 -8.65 19.14
N GLY A 35 1.20 -9.18 19.22
CA GLY A 35 1.61 -10.39 18.53
C GLY A 35 3.12 -10.44 18.40
N LEU A 36 3.60 -10.37 17.17
CA LEU A 36 5.03 -10.34 16.84
C LEU A 36 5.70 -9.03 17.27
N GLU A 37 4.94 -7.93 17.23
CA GLU A 37 5.32 -6.59 17.67
C GLU A 37 4.13 -5.94 18.38
N GLN A 38 4.39 -4.85 19.11
CA GLN A 38 3.34 -4.08 19.78
C GLN A 38 3.33 -2.65 19.26
N PHE A 39 2.16 -2.19 18.87
CA PHE A 39 1.97 -0.81 18.42
C PHE A 39 0.54 -0.36 18.68
N GLN A 40 0.33 0.95 18.63
CA GLN A 40 -0.98 1.56 18.82
C GLN A 40 -1.30 2.57 17.72
N ILE A 41 -2.59 2.74 17.46
CA ILE A 41 -3.13 3.74 16.54
C ILE A 41 -4.19 4.53 17.30
N GLU A 42 -4.00 5.84 17.38
CA GLU A 42 -4.98 6.74 17.99
C GLU A 42 -6.00 7.21 16.94
N GLY A 43 -7.25 7.27 17.36
CA GLY A 43 -8.35 7.74 16.53
C GLY A 43 -8.49 9.25 16.61
N ILE A 44 -8.65 9.89 15.46
CA ILE A 44 -8.96 11.32 15.36
C ILE A 44 -10.49 11.46 15.37
N ALA A 45 -11.02 12.14 16.39
CA ALA A 45 -12.44 12.40 16.51
C ALA A 45 -12.90 13.43 15.45
N SER A 46 -13.98 13.11 14.73
CA SER A 46 -14.62 14.02 13.77
C SER A 46 -16.10 13.67 13.62
N ASN A 47 -16.99 14.66 13.81
CA ASN A 47 -18.43 14.55 13.54
C ASN A 47 -19.10 13.28 14.12
N GLY A 48 -18.77 12.93 15.37
CA GLY A 48 -19.32 11.76 16.04
C GLY A 48 -18.79 10.41 15.58
N ALA A 49 -17.65 10.41 14.91
CA ALA A 49 -16.89 9.23 14.53
C ALA A 49 -15.41 9.39 14.89
N PHE A 50 -14.68 8.29 14.89
CA PHE A 50 -13.22 8.28 14.99
C PHE A 50 -12.64 7.74 13.69
N THR A 51 -11.73 8.50 13.09
CA THR A 51 -10.93 8.04 11.96
C THR A 51 -9.60 7.52 12.48
N PHE A 52 -9.27 6.29 12.12
CA PHE A 52 -7.98 5.67 12.42
C PHE A 52 -7.20 5.50 11.15
N THR A 53 -5.91 5.78 11.21
CA THR A 53 -5.00 5.63 10.07
C THR A 53 -3.88 4.68 10.44
N PHE A 54 -3.86 3.52 9.78
CA PHE A 54 -2.69 2.66 9.76
C PHE A 54 -1.73 3.16 8.68
N ASN A 55 -0.48 3.42 9.05
CA ASN A 55 0.60 3.83 8.16
C ASN A 55 1.96 3.30 8.63
N GLN A 56 1.95 2.21 9.41
CA GLN A 56 3.15 1.69 10.07
C GLN A 56 3.80 0.58 9.26
N GLN A 57 5.13 0.55 9.26
CA GLN A 57 5.91 -0.57 8.75
C GLN A 57 6.19 -1.53 9.90
N VAL A 58 5.46 -2.64 9.94
CA VAL A 58 5.52 -3.67 10.99
C VAL A 58 5.70 -5.05 10.39
N LYS A 59 6.18 -6.02 11.18
CA LYS A 59 6.33 -7.41 10.72
C LYS A 59 4.99 -7.99 10.28
N ASP A 60 5.01 -8.75 9.19
CA ASP A 60 3.85 -9.48 8.72
C ASP A 60 3.51 -10.65 9.65
N GLY A 61 2.22 -10.98 9.74
CA GLY A 61 1.71 -12.03 10.60
C GLY A 61 0.32 -11.75 11.15
N LYS A 62 -0.11 -12.61 12.08
CA LYS A 62 -1.40 -12.48 12.76
C LYS A 62 -1.23 -11.66 14.04
N TYR A 63 -2.01 -10.59 14.17
CA TYR A 63 -2.06 -9.75 15.36
C TYR A 63 -3.43 -9.88 16.04
N PHE A 64 -3.42 -9.82 17.37
CA PHE A 64 -4.60 -9.54 18.17
C PHE A 64 -4.72 -8.04 18.35
N TRP A 65 -5.93 -7.52 18.33
CA TRP A 65 -6.17 -6.10 18.59
C TRP A 65 -7.22 -5.91 19.66
N ARG A 66 -7.10 -4.79 20.39
CA ARG A 66 -8.09 -4.31 21.34
C ARG A 66 -8.33 -2.83 21.09
N GLN A 67 -9.59 -2.44 21.03
CA GLN A 67 -10.00 -1.06 20.97
C GLN A 67 -10.30 -0.60 22.39
N LYS A 68 -9.58 0.42 22.84
CA LYS A 68 -9.74 1.03 24.15
C LYS A 68 -10.32 2.42 24.05
N GLU A 69 -11.31 2.67 24.89
CA GLU A 69 -11.69 4.01 25.30
C GLU A 69 -10.84 4.38 26.51
N ILE A 70 -10.10 5.49 26.40
CA ILE A 70 -9.26 6.01 27.46
C ILE A 70 -9.76 7.40 27.83
N ASP A 71 -10.26 7.51 29.05
CA ASP A 71 -10.60 8.76 29.72
C ASP A 71 -9.55 9.05 30.80
N VAL A 72 -9.66 10.18 31.49
CA VAL A 72 -8.73 10.62 32.55
C VAL A 72 -8.62 9.56 33.66
N ASP A 73 -9.74 8.95 34.04
CA ASP A 73 -9.81 8.05 35.20
C ASP A 73 -10.09 6.58 34.83
N ARG A 74 -10.29 6.27 33.55
CA ARG A 74 -10.68 4.92 33.11
C ARG A 74 -10.08 4.51 31.78
N SER A 75 -9.74 3.22 31.68
CA SER A 75 -9.42 2.57 30.41
C SER A 75 -10.28 1.33 30.26
N ILE A 76 -11.17 1.34 29.26
CA ILE A 76 -12.11 0.24 29.02
C ILE A 76 -11.86 -0.34 27.63
N THR A 77 -11.75 -1.67 27.56
CA THR A 77 -11.74 -2.37 26.26
C THR A 77 -13.15 -2.46 25.72
N VAL A 78 -13.42 -1.81 24.60
CA VAL A 78 -14.75 -1.74 23.97
C VAL A 78 -14.95 -2.88 22.98
N LYS A 79 -13.90 -3.21 22.21
CA LYS A 79 -13.92 -4.28 21.21
C LYS A 79 -12.57 -4.98 21.17
N SER A 80 -12.55 -6.21 20.71
CA SER A 80 -11.31 -6.93 20.43
C SER A 80 -11.48 -7.86 19.23
N GLY A 81 -10.38 -8.31 18.67
CA GLY A 81 -10.39 -9.26 17.59
C GLY A 81 -9.00 -9.59 17.09
N THR A 82 -8.95 -10.09 15.85
CA THR A 82 -7.70 -10.40 15.15
C THR A 82 -7.64 -9.69 13.82
N VAL A 83 -6.44 -9.35 13.38
CA VAL A 83 -6.13 -8.83 12.05
C VAL A 83 -4.93 -9.59 11.49
N ILE A 84 -4.90 -9.77 10.18
CA ILE A 84 -3.72 -10.29 9.49
C ILE A 84 -3.00 -9.10 8.86
N ILE A 85 -1.76 -8.86 9.24
CA ILE A 85 -0.90 -7.91 8.55
C ILE A 85 -0.10 -8.69 7.52
N ARG A 86 -0.24 -8.34 6.26
CA ARG A 86 0.51 -8.93 5.16
C ARG A 86 1.78 -8.10 4.91
N PRO A 87 2.84 -8.73 4.38
CA PRO A 87 3.95 -7.96 3.86
C PRO A 87 3.44 -7.09 2.71
N LYS A 88 4.15 -6.01 2.41
CA LYS A 88 3.88 -5.17 1.24
C LYS A 88 4.21 -5.94 -0.03
N ASN A 89 3.31 -6.83 -0.43
CA ASN A 89 3.39 -7.57 -1.68
C ASN A 89 3.00 -6.62 -2.80
N LEU A 90 3.97 -5.86 -3.32
CA LEU A 90 3.73 -5.03 -4.49
C LEU A 90 3.46 -5.96 -5.68
N ARG A 91 2.20 -5.99 -6.11
CA ARG A 91 1.79 -6.67 -7.33
C ARG A 91 2.15 -5.78 -8.50
N LEU A 92 3.19 -6.15 -9.23
CA LEU A 92 3.79 -5.35 -10.30
C LEU A 92 2.95 -5.38 -11.59
N ASP A 93 1.99 -6.29 -11.73
CA ASP A 93 1.02 -6.32 -12.83
C ASP A 93 -0.26 -5.51 -12.56
N ALA A 94 -0.27 -4.64 -11.55
CA ALA A 94 -1.41 -3.77 -11.29
C ALA A 94 -1.49 -2.63 -12.34
N PRO A 95 -2.70 -2.21 -12.78
CA PRO A 95 -2.87 -1.23 -13.87
C PRO A 95 -2.19 0.13 -13.66
N GLN A 96 -1.91 0.48 -12.42
CA GLN A 96 -1.28 1.74 -12.00
C GLN A 96 0.25 1.69 -11.97
N VAL A 97 0.87 0.53 -12.21
CA VAL A 97 2.33 0.37 -12.17
C VAL A 97 2.88 0.50 -13.59
N THR A 98 3.74 1.48 -13.80
CA THR A 98 4.39 1.73 -15.10
C THR A 98 5.41 0.64 -15.42
N ALA A 99 5.71 0.41 -16.70
CA ALA A 99 6.73 -0.57 -17.07
C ALA A 99 8.12 -0.23 -16.48
N ARG A 100 8.37 1.05 -16.22
CA ARG A 100 9.59 1.54 -15.56
C ARG A 100 9.69 1.06 -14.12
N GLU A 101 8.63 1.21 -13.34
CA GLU A 101 8.56 0.77 -11.94
C GLU A 101 8.72 -0.75 -11.81
N ILE A 102 8.17 -1.51 -12.77
CA ILE A 102 8.35 -2.97 -12.83
C ILE A 102 9.82 -3.33 -13.08
N ALA A 103 10.47 -2.67 -14.05
CA ALA A 103 11.88 -2.90 -14.34
C ALA A 103 12.78 -2.56 -13.14
N ASP A 104 12.54 -1.43 -12.47
CA ASP A 104 13.31 -1.02 -11.31
C ASP A 104 13.10 -1.97 -10.10
N ALA A 105 11.89 -2.50 -9.90
CA ALA A 105 11.62 -3.52 -8.88
C ALA A 105 12.34 -4.85 -9.16
N ILE A 106 12.33 -5.33 -10.41
CA ILE A 106 13.08 -6.54 -10.79
C ILE A 106 14.59 -6.33 -10.56
N LYS A 107 15.13 -5.16 -10.94
CA LYS A 107 16.53 -4.81 -10.75
C LYS A 107 16.93 -4.82 -9.26
N LYS A 108 16.07 -4.33 -8.37
CA LYS A 108 16.28 -4.41 -6.91
C LYS A 108 16.35 -5.86 -6.42
N VAL A 109 15.44 -6.73 -6.87
CA VAL A 109 15.44 -8.15 -6.50
C VAL A 109 16.72 -8.86 -6.99
N ILE A 110 17.17 -8.57 -8.21
CA ILE A 110 18.45 -9.08 -8.73
C ILE A 110 19.60 -8.63 -7.82
N LEU A 111 19.68 -7.33 -7.50
CA LEU A 111 20.74 -6.79 -6.67
C LEU A 111 20.74 -7.45 -5.28
N GLN A 112 19.59 -7.59 -4.64
CA GLN A 112 19.43 -8.24 -3.33
C GLN A 112 19.88 -9.71 -3.34
N LYS A 113 19.55 -10.45 -4.40
CA LYS A 113 20.01 -11.84 -4.57
C LYS A 113 21.52 -11.94 -4.76
N VAL A 114 22.13 -10.98 -5.46
CA VAL A 114 23.59 -10.95 -5.69
C VAL A 114 24.35 -10.53 -4.43
N THR A 115 23.84 -9.57 -3.66
CA THR A 115 24.51 -9.03 -2.46
C THR A 115 24.21 -9.82 -1.18
N GLY A 116 23.30 -10.80 -1.22
CA GLY A 116 22.95 -11.65 -0.08
C GLY A 116 22.07 -10.97 0.98
N GLY A 117 21.33 -9.93 0.60
CA GLY A 117 20.42 -9.19 1.48
C GLY A 117 19.03 -9.83 1.60
N ALA A 118 18.21 -9.30 2.51
CA ALA A 118 16.78 -9.64 2.56
C ALA A 118 16.12 -9.24 1.23
N VAL A 119 15.47 -10.20 0.57
CA VAL A 119 14.82 -9.98 -0.72
C VAL A 119 13.41 -9.44 -0.47
N GLU A 120 13.10 -8.29 -1.06
CA GLU A 120 11.74 -7.73 -1.03
C GLU A 120 10.76 -8.62 -1.83
N GLU A 121 9.58 -8.85 -1.28
CA GLU A 121 8.58 -9.77 -1.86
C GLU A 121 7.71 -9.06 -2.92
N TYR A 122 8.21 -9.02 -4.16
CA TYR A 122 7.45 -8.56 -5.32
C TYR A 122 6.75 -9.71 -6.04
N ARG A 123 5.64 -9.44 -6.74
CA ARG A 123 4.91 -10.44 -7.57
C ARG A 123 4.65 -9.92 -8.98
N ILE A 124 4.83 -10.79 -9.99
CA ILE A 124 4.35 -10.59 -11.35
C ILE A 124 3.43 -11.77 -11.70
N GLY A 125 2.16 -11.49 -12.03
CA GLY A 125 1.17 -12.55 -12.26
C GLY A 125 0.95 -13.37 -10.99
N ASP A 126 1.12 -14.69 -11.07
CA ASP A 126 0.93 -15.60 -9.93
C ASP A 126 2.24 -15.95 -9.18
N ARG A 127 3.40 -15.51 -9.67
CA ARG A 127 4.71 -15.91 -9.13
C ARG A 127 5.43 -14.75 -8.47
N MET A 128 6.03 -15.02 -7.30
CA MET A 128 6.88 -14.06 -6.58
C MET A 128 8.25 -13.94 -7.25
N LEU A 129 8.78 -12.72 -7.36
CA LEU A 129 10.10 -12.44 -7.95
C LEU A 129 11.23 -13.18 -7.23
N VAL A 130 11.14 -13.35 -5.91
CA VAL A 130 12.14 -14.11 -5.14
C VAL A 130 12.23 -15.58 -5.58
N ASN A 131 11.16 -16.15 -6.15
CA ASN A 131 11.11 -17.53 -6.61
C ASN A 131 11.61 -17.70 -8.06
N TYR A 132 11.92 -16.61 -8.76
CA TYR A 132 12.57 -16.68 -10.07
C TYR A 132 14.09 -16.88 -9.91
N SER A 133 14.67 -17.62 -10.84
CA SER A 133 16.13 -17.72 -10.97
C SER A 133 16.71 -16.38 -11.41
N LEU A 134 18.01 -16.16 -11.18
CA LEU A 134 18.68 -14.94 -11.65
C LEU A 134 18.56 -14.78 -13.16
N GLU A 135 18.64 -15.88 -13.91
CA GLU A 135 18.48 -15.87 -15.37
C GLU A 135 17.07 -15.44 -15.80
N GLU A 136 16.03 -15.97 -15.13
CA GLU A 136 14.64 -15.58 -15.39
C GLU A 136 14.40 -14.10 -15.04
N LEU A 137 14.97 -13.62 -13.94
CA LEU A 137 14.87 -12.21 -13.53
C LEU A 137 15.57 -11.28 -14.51
N SER A 138 16.76 -11.62 -15.00
CA SER A 138 17.47 -10.82 -16.01
C SER A 138 16.68 -10.74 -17.33
N LYS A 139 16.06 -11.84 -17.76
CA LYS A 139 15.18 -11.83 -18.94
C LYS A 139 13.96 -10.93 -18.74
N LEU A 140 13.33 -11.00 -17.56
CA LEU A 140 12.19 -10.15 -17.22
C LEU A 140 12.58 -8.66 -17.18
N GLU A 141 13.73 -8.33 -16.57
CA GLU A 141 14.25 -6.97 -16.52
C GLU A 141 14.40 -6.38 -17.93
N SER A 142 15.00 -7.13 -18.85
CA SER A 142 15.18 -6.68 -20.24
C SER A 142 13.84 -6.46 -20.98
N ILE A 143 12.84 -7.32 -20.75
CA ILE A 143 11.50 -7.17 -21.34
C ILE A 143 10.83 -5.90 -20.83
N TRP A 144 10.85 -5.67 -19.52
CA TRP A 144 10.18 -4.53 -18.90
C TRP A 144 10.92 -3.22 -19.13
N ALA A 145 12.25 -3.22 -19.18
CA ALA A 145 13.05 -2.06 -19.59
C ALA A 145 12.75 -1.65 -21.04
N ALA A 146 12.64 -2.61 -21.96
CA ALA A 146 12.26 -2.33 -23.35
C ALA A 146 10.83 -1.77 -23.45
N ARG A 147 9.91 -2.22 -22.60
CA ARG A 147 8.54 -1.68 -22.53
C ARG A 147 8.52 -0.26 -21.95
N ALA A 148 9.31 0.02 -20.91
CA ALA A 148 9.43 1.35 -20.33
C ALA A 148 9.88 2.40 -21.36
N VAL A 149 10.87 2.06 -22.18
CA VAL A 149 11.33 2.94 -23.27
C VAL A 149 10.23 3.22 -24.30
N ARG A 150 9.42 2.21 -24.63
CA ARG A 150 8.29 2.38 -25.57
C ARG A 150 7.19 3.25 -24.96
N GLU A 151 6.83 3.02 -23.70
CA GLU A 151 5.84 3.79 -22.96
C GLU A 151 6.24 5.27 -22.84
N GLU A 152 7.51 5.54 -22.50
CA GLU A 152 8.07 6.89 -22.48
C GLU A 152 8.11 7.54 -23.87
N GLY A 153 8.36 6.76 -24.93
CA GLY A 153 8.31 7.21 -26.32
C GLY A 153 6.89 7.62 -26.76
N THR A 154 5.88 6.82 -26.42
CA THR A 154 4.47 7.08 -26.74
C THR A 154 3.91 8.27 -25.96
N LEU A 155 4.34 8.47 -24.70
CA LEU A 155 3.99 9.66 -23.91
C LEU A 155 4.58 10.94 -24.52
N LYS A 156 5.81 10.89 -25.04
CA LYS A 156 6.44 12.02 -25.75
C LYS A 156 5.75 12.30 -27.09
N GLU A 157 5.38 11.27 -27.84
CA GLU A 157 4.70 11.43 -29.14
C GLU A 157 3.31 12.07 -28.97
N ASN A 158 2.51 11.64 -27.98
CA ASN A 158 1.20 12.25 -27.68
C ASN A 158 1.30 13.69 -27.15
N SER A 159 2.43 14.07 -26.52
CA SER A 159 2.68 15.46 -26.11
C SER A 159 3.03 16.39 -27.29
N TYR A 160 3.46 15.83 -28.43
CA TYR A 160 3.81 16.59 -29.64
C TYR A 160 2.62 16.83 -30.59
N ILE A 161 1.53 16.08 -30.46
CA ILE A 161 0.32 16.24 -31.30
C ILE A 161 -0.69 17.24 -30.71
N GLY A 162 -0.42 17.77 -29.51
CA GLY A 162 -1.33 18.67 -28.77
C GLY A 162 -1.14 20.18 -28.99
N PHE A 163 -0.16 20.62 -29.79
CA PHE A 163 0.10 22.04 -30.04
C PHE A 163 0.44 22.29 -31.52
N GLY A 164 -0.57 22.27 -32.38
CA GLY A 164 -0.33 22.52 -33.82
C GLY A 164 -1.55 22.54 -34.71
N SER A 165 -2.53 23.41 -34.46
CA SER A 165 -3.26 24.13 -35.53
C SER A 165 -4.28 25.11 -34.94
N SER A 166 -3.80 26.30 -34.58
CA SER A 166 -4.62 27.49 -34.48
C SER A 166 -5.10 27.94 -35.87
N ASN A 167 -6.40 28.22 -35.97
CA ASN A 167 -7.06 29.20 -36.85
C ASN A 167 -6.47 29.48 -38.24
N ARG A 168 -7.21 29.05 -39.28
CA ARG A 168 -7.40 29.82 -40.53
C ARG A 168 -8.54 29.20 -41.35
N TYR A 169 -9.68 29.87 -41.41
CA TYR A 169 -10.22 30.55 -42.60
C TYR A 169 -11.68 30.94 -42.34
N GLY A 170 -11.97 32.23 -42.55
CA GLY A 170 -13.26 32.86 -42.29
C GLY A 170 -14.33 32.54 -43.34
N TYR A 171 -15.57 32.78 -42.93
CA TYR A 171 -16.74 32.88 -43.78
C TYR A 171 -17.11 34.36 -43.96
N PHE A 172 -17.23 34.76 -45.23
CA PHE A 172 -17.90 35.92 -45.84
C PHE A 172 -17.69 37.33 -45.27
#